data_AF-A0A1I6ISQ2-F1
#
_entry.id   AF-A0A1I6ISQ2-F1
#
_cell.length_a   1.000
_cell.length_b   1.000
_cell.length_c   1.000
_cell.angle_alpha   90.00
_cell.angle_beta   90.00
_cell.angle_gamma   90.00
#
_symmetry.space_group_name_H-M   'P 1'
#
loop_
_entity.id
_entity.type
_entity.pdbx_description
1 polymer ?
#
loop_
_entity_poly.entity_id
_entity_poly.type
_entity_poly.pdbx_seq_one_letter_code
_entity_poly.pdbx_strand_id
1 'polypeptide(L)'
;MKVLSKKFRFVLFSAIVLVVAGCLNNTSLLRFYNYADKVFAATIIVSEDGKWKFSTDGELYIYTGSETEVTLPEQLTSNGVTYNISKVTKFALLKNTTVTKINIGDNITFIADGSFMQMPNLEAIEVSETNTNYCDINGILYNKAQTILLRFPQKNPAQTMEFPDSFIKCDDDALEICPNIQTLVIPAIYTGEEGDQTCIFSQRMFPNLTTIEVEQGNANFSSESGILYNADKTKLAWYPPKKADTDFTIPNSVTTIECNAFLNAVNLQNINLSANITDIDIFAFTGCNLTSLNSITTRADYVNWNSPLKTVFQDNLAAFNTQPFSISLVEQEIQYAVDTYIEAGMSDYQKIYALYNYATNKVTYDSADMYAPENHCMSSLFLGNQTVCEGYALAMSLLLDKIGIPNCAVLNYNHAWDVLKLNDVWLLIDATWDDNDTEMAGKTYFLRTAAEYAPIHPAYTGICSSCLVSTNYSFGVDKSEYIDNLPVCDAIIGDLNMDGVLDSMDINCMGNEVQAYARYYQFGYYNVRADMNRDGAINQDDYNLLYEMVN
;
A
#
# COMPACT_ATOMS: atom_id res chain seq x y z
N MET A 1 -18.73 27.33 11.85
CA MET A 1 -17.71 26.57 12.61
C MET A 1 -17.77 25.04 12.43
N LYS A 2 -18.45 24.50 11.39
CA LYS A 2 -18.50 23.05 11.08
C LYS A 2 -18.08 22.70 9.63
N VAL A 3 -17.22 23.54 9.01
CA VAL A 3 -16.72 23.33 7.63
C VAL A 3 -15.19 23.33 7.55
N LEU A 4 -14.47 23.43 8.68
CA LEU A 4 -13.00 23.52 8.70
C LEU A 4 -12.26 22.28 9.25
N SER A 5 -12.96 21.21 9.65
CA SER A 5 -12.31 20.04 10.29
C SER A 5 -11.98 18.87 9.36
N LYS A 6 -12.34 18.91 8.06
CA LYS A 6 -11.97 17.86 7.10
C LYS A 6 -10.68 18.13 6.30
N LYS A 7 -10.15 19.36 6.32
CA LYS A 7 -8.93 19.73 5.58
C LYS A 7 -7.63 19.64 6.39
N PHE A 8 -7.65 19.16 7.63
CA PHE A 8 -6.48 19.19 8.54
C PHE A 8 -5.87 17.82 8.87
N ARG A 9 -6.24 16.74 8.15
CA ARG A 9 -5.58 15.43 8.27
C ARG A 9 -4.49 15.15 7.22
N PHE A 10 -4.17 16.11 6.34
CA PHE A 10 -3.16 15.97 5.29
C PHE A 10 -1.83 16.68 5.59
N VAL A 11 -1.58 17.09 6.84
CA VAL A 11 -0.27 17.60 7.26
C VAL A 11 0.57 16.44 7.80
N LEU A 12 0.97 15.54 6.91
CA LEU A 12 2.17 14.69 6.97
C LEU A 12 2.28 13.81 5.69
N PHE A 13 2.08 14.38 4.50
CA PHE A 13 2.22 13.63 3.24
C PHE A 13 3.43 14.11 2.48
N SER A 14 4.57 13.59 2.92
CA SER A 14 5.89 13.94 2.42
C SER A 14 6.88 13.02 3.13
N ALA A 15 7.32 11.99 2.41
CA ALA A 15 7.88 10.75 2.92
C ALA A 15 6.83 9.78 3.52
N ILE A 16 6.15 9.02 2.67
CA ILE A 16 5.88 7.56 2.75
C ILE A 16 5.28 7.16 1.39
N VAL A 17 6.14 6.96 0.40
CA VAL A 17 5.95 5.90 -0.63
C VAL A 17 6.97 4.77 -0.37
N LEU A 18 7.48 4.71 0.87
CA LEU A 18 8.06 3.49 1.42
C LEU A 18 6.89 2.58 1.80
N VAL A 19 6.67 1.56 0.96
CA VAL A 19 6.44 0.15 1.31
C VAL A 19 5.65 -0.54 0.17
N VAL A 20 6.34 -0.79 -0.95
CA VAL A 20 6.10 -2.01 -1.75
C VAL A 20 7.08 -3.06 -1.22
N ALA A 21 6.81 -3.54 0.00
CA ALA A 21 7.40 -4.70 0.70
C ALA A 21 7.15 -4.55 2.22
N GLY A 22 5.88 -4.58 2.65
CA GLY A 22 5.55 -4.40 4.08
C GLY A 22 4.07 -4.25 4.42
N CYS A 23 3.16 -4.46 3.46
CA CYS A 23 1.88 -5.11 3.79
C CYS A 23 2.00 -6.65 3.83
N LEU A 24 3.21 -7.18 3.61
CA LEU A 24 3.67 -8.48 4.10
C LEU A 24 4.60 -8.26 5.29
N ASN A 25 4.08 -7.66 6.35
CA ASN A 25 4.55 -7.83 7.72
C ASN A 25 3.42 -7.39 8.65
N ASN A 26 2.40 -8.23 8.76
CA ASN A 26 1.77 -8.46 10.06
C ASN A 26 2.72 -9.33 10.90
N THR A 27 3.99 -8.95 11.03
CA THR A 27 4.65 -9.14 12.31
C THR A 27 3.94 -8.14 13.21
N SER A 28 2.91 -8.64 13.91
CA SER A 28 2.74 -8.33 15.32
C SER A 28 3.53 -7.09 15.78
N LEU A 29 3.04 -5.90 15.43
CA LEU A 29 3.21 -4.75 16.31
C LEU A 29 2.30 -5.03 17.50
N LEU A 30 2.74 -6.02 18.29
CA LEU A 30 2.72 -5.97 19.72
C LEU A 30 3.05 -4.51 20.06
N ARG A 31 2.01 -3.72 20.35
CA ARG A 31 2.18 -2.67 21.33
C ARG A 31 2.64 -3.42 22.57
N PHE A 32 3.96 -3.58 22.71
CA PHE A 32 4.60 -3.64 24.00
C PHE A 32 4.31 -2.28 24.62
N TYR A 33 3.09 -2.13 25.15
CA TYR A 33 2.88 -1.26 26.27
C TYR A 33 3.79 -1.84 27.35
N ASN A 34 5.00 -1.30 27.43
CA ASN A 34 5.76 -1.25 28.67
C ASN A 34 4.98 -0.34 29.61
N TYR A 35 3.83 -0.83 30.07
CA TYR A 35 3.09 -0.26 31.18
C TYR A 35 3.65 -0.91 32.43
N ALA A 36 4.83 -0.45 32.80
CA ALA A 36 5.36 -0.64 34.14
C ALA A 36 4.62 0.33 35.07
N ASP A 37 3.33 0.09 35.31
CA ASP A 37 2.59 0.82 36.34
C ASP A 37 2.09 -0.14 37.41
N LYS A 38 2.86 -0.15 38.50
CA LYS A 38 2.43 -0.29 39.89
C LYS A 38 1.37 -1.36 40.16
N VAL A 39 1.75 -2.62 39.97
CA VAL A 39 1.13 -3.71 40.74
C VAL A 39 1.70 -3.59 42.16
N PHE A 40 0.87 -3.21 43.13
CA PHE A 40 1.14 -3.58 44.52
C PHE A 40 1.41 -5.08 44.50
N ALA A 41 2.61 -5.51 44.87
CA ALA A 41 3.04 -6.90 44.72
C ALA A 41 2.14 -7.82 45.57
N ALA A 42 1.02 -8.25 44.99
CA ALA A 42 0.29 -9.41 45.45
C ALA A 42 1.31 -10.55 45.50
N THR A 43 1.34 -11.29 46.59
CA THR A 43 2.26 -12.42 46.71
C THR A 43 1.82 -13.48 45.71
N ILE A 44 2.53 -13.58 44.58
CA ILE A 44 2.27 -14.60 43.57
C ILE A 44 2.83 -15.93 44.08
N ILE A 45 1.96 -16.92 44.17
CA ILE A 45 2.26 -18.28 44.61
C ILE A 45 1.99 -19.27 43.46
N VAL A 46 2.59 -20.45 43.55
CA VAL A 46 2.49 -21.52 42.54
C VAL A 46 1.67 -22.66 43.11
N SER A 47 0.74 -23.20 42.33
CA SER A 47 -0.05 -24.37 42.72
C SER A 47 0.81 -25.61 42.89
N GLU A 48 0.39 -26.56 43.73
CA GLU A 48 1.13 -27.81 43.97
C GLU A 48 1.32 -28.68 42.72
N ASP A 49 0.40 -28.59 41.76
CA ASP A 49 0.54 -29.24 40.44
C ASP A 49 1.50 -28.50 39.49
N GLY A 50 1.99 -27.32 39.89
CA GLY A 50 2.90 -26.48 39.13
C GLY A 50 2.29 -25.78 37.92
N LYS A 51 0.97 -25.84 37.72
CA LYS A 51 0.31 -25.35 36.49
C LYS A 51 -0.17 -23.91 36.58
N TRP A 52 -0.37 -23.38 37.78
CA TRP A 52 -0.93 -22.05 37.97
C TRP A 52 -0.05 -21.18 38.83
N LYS A 53 0.17 -19.95 38.37
CA LYS A 53 0.59 -18.83 39.20
C LYS A 53 -0.63 -18.01 39.57
N PHE A 54 -0.83 -17.75 40.85
CA PHE A 54 -2.03 -17.09 41.37
C PHE A 54 -1.72 -16.27 42.63
N SER A 55 -2.66 -15.43 43.08
CA SER A 55 -2.52 -14.67 44.33
C SER A 55 -3.32 -15.27 45.48
N THR A 56 -2.99 -14.88 46.71
CA THR A 56 -3.76 -15.26 47.92
C THR A 56 -5.20 -14.74 47.91
N ASP A 57 -5.52 -13.77 47.06
CA ASP A 57 -6.86 -13.20 46.88
C ASP A 57 -7.69 -13.94 45.81
N GLY A 58 -7.17 -15.05 45.28
CA GLY A 58 -7.89 -15.91 44.35
C GLY A 58 -7.88 -15.46 42.90
N GLU A 59 -6.82 -14.74 42.48
CA GLU A 59 -6.65 -14.27 41.11
C GLU A 59 -5.64 -15.12 40.34
N LEU A 60 -6.04 -15.64 39.17
CA LEU A 60 -5.17 -16.40 38.27
C LEU A 60 -4.31 -15.46 37.42
N TYR A 61 -2.98 -15.66 37.43
CA TYR A 61 -2.02 -14.83 36.71
C TYR A 61 -1.42 -15.50 35.48
N ILE A 62 -0.99 -16.77 35.58
CA ILE A 62 -0.34 -17.48 34.48
C ILE A 62 -0.67 -18.96 34.57
N TYR A 63 -1.12 -19.53 33.46
CA TYR A 63 -1.21 -20.96 33.24
C TYR A 63 0.05 -21.48 32.51
N THR A 64 0.69 -22.50 33.08
CA THR A 64 1.91 -23.15 32.56
C THR A 64 1.71 -24.61 32.22
N GLY A 65 0.47 -25.10 32.27
CA GLY A 65 0.13 -26.46 31.83
C GLY A 65 0.24 -26.62 30.30
N SER A 66 0.10 -27.87 29.86
CA SER A 66 0.20 -28.27 28.45
C SER A 66 -1.07 -28.92 27.93
N GLU A 67 -2.14 -28.88 28.73
CA GLU A 67 -3.41 -29.48 28.38
C GLU A 67 -4.10 -28.73 27.24
N THR A 68 -4.94 -29.48 26.51
CA THR A 68 -5.79 -28.95 25.47
C THR A 68 -7.12 -28.47 26.03
N GLU A 69 -7.62 -29.09 27.10
CA GLU A 69 -8.81 -28.66 27.81
C GLU A 69 -8.45 -28.21 29.22
N VAL A 70 -8.85 -26.98 29.58
CA VAL A 70 -8.52 -26.36 30.86
C VAL A 70 -9.78 -25.95 31.59
N THR A 71 -10.03 -26.56 32.73
CA THR A 71 -11.03 -26.08 33.68
C THR A 71 -10.40 -25.07 34.61
N LEU A 72 -10.98 -23.86 34.68
CA LEU A 72 -10.57 -22.86 35.66
C LEU A 72 -10.87 -23.40 37.07
N PRO A 73 -9.85 -23.51 37.94
CA PRO A 73 -10.00 -24.21 39.22
C PRO A 73 -10.94 -23.46 40.16
N GLU A 74 -11.72 -24.19 40.96
CA GLU A 74 -12.46 -23.62 42.11
C GLU A 74 -11.52 -23.27 43.25
N GLN A 75 -10.52 -24.12 43.48
CA GLN A 75 -9.52 -23.99 44.53
C GLN A 75 -8.14 -24.39 44.02
N LEU A 76 -7.10 -23.74 44.54
CA LEU A 76 -5.71 -24.12 44.35
C LEU A 76 -5.00 -24.25 45.71
N THR A 77 -4.15 -25.26 45.85
CA THR A 77 -3.32 -25.45 47.04
C THR A 77 -1.88 -25.05 46.75
N SER A 78 -1.24 -24.36 47.69
CA SER A 78 0.20 -24.06 47.67
C SER A 78 0.76 -24.20 49.08
N ASN A 79 1.83 -25.00 49.23
CA ASN A 79 2.45 -25.30 50.52
C ASN A 79 1.45 -25.81 51.58
N GLY A 80 0.49 -26.65 51.18
CA GLY A 80 -0.54 -27.19 52.08
C GLY A 80 -1.64 -26.21 52.50
N VAL A 81 -1.69 -24.98 51.95
CA VAL A 81 -2.77 -24.01 52.16
C VAL A 81 -3.62 -23.92 50.90
N THR A 82 -4.94 -24.05 51.06
CA THR A 82 -5.91 -23.99 49.96
C THR A 82 -6.57 -22.62 49.87
N TYR A 83 -6.67 -22.10 48.65
CA TYR A 83 -7.22 -20.78 48.33
C TYR A 83 -8.38 -20.94 47.34
N ASN A 84 -9.47 -20.21 47.59
CA ASN A 84 -10.58 -20.13 46.64
C ASN A 84 -10.18 -19.22 45.48
N ILE A 85 -10.49 -19.64 44.25
CA ILE A 85 -10.22 -18.88 43.04
C ILE A 85 -11.52 -18.26 42.56
N SER A 86 -11.48 -16.99 42.18
CA SER A 86 -12.67 -16.27 41.72
C SER A 86 -12.42 -15.28 40.59
N LYS A 87 -11.16 -15.00 40.26
CA LYS A 87 -10.80 -14.01 39.24
C LYS A 87 -9.78 -14.53 38.24
N VAL A 88 -9.93 -14.12 36.99
CA VAL A 88 -9.01 -14.40 35.89
C VAL A 88 -8.40 -13.06 35.45
N THR A 89 -7.08 -12.93 35.55
CA THR A 89 -6.39 -11.73 35.06
C THR A 89 -6.09 -11.86 33.56
N LYS A 90 -5.80 -10.71 32.93
CA LYS A 90 -5.46 -10.61 31.50
C LYS A 90 -4.37 -11.59 31.06
N PHE A 91 -3.44 -11.95 31.95
CA PHE A 91 -2.29 -12.78 31.61
C PHE A 91 -2.51 -14.28 31.83
N ALA A 92 -3.64 -14.67 32.42
CA ALA A 92 -3.88 -16.04 32.88
C ALA A 92 -3.69 -17.07 31.76
N LEU A 93 -4.32 -16.86 30.60
CA LEU A 93 -4.20 -17.74 29.44
C LEU A 93 -3.83 -17.01 28.14
N LEU A 94 -3.49 -15.72 28.22
CA LEU A 94 -3.05 -14.92 27.08
C LEU A 94 -1.97 -15.66 26.26
N LYS A 95 -2.14 -15.67 24.93
CA LYS A 95 -1.20 -16.29 23.97
C LYS A 95 -1.01 -17.79 24.12
N ASN A 96 -1.84 -18.48 24.90
CA ASN A 96 -1.71 -19.92 25.01
C ASN A 96 -2.04 -20.60 23.66
N THR A 97 -1.13 -21.45 23.19
CA THR A 97 -1.22 -22.13 21.89
C THR A 97 -1.59 -23.60 21.99
N THR A 98 -1.76 -24.16 23.18
CA THR A 98 -2.11 -25.59 23.35
C THR A 98 -3.58 -25.79 23.64
N VAL A 99 -4.20 -24.84 24.34
CA VAL A 99 -5.58 -24.93 24.80
C VAL A 99 -6.55 -24.76 23.63
N THR A 100 -7.41 -25.75 23.45
CA THR A 100 -8.53 -25.78 22.52
C THR A 100 -9.87 -25.54 23.21
N LYS A 101 -9.96 -25.81 24.52
CA LYS A 101 -11.21 -25.63 25.27
C LYS A 101 -10.97 -25.10 26.69
N ILE A 102 -11.80 -24.16 27.13
CA ILE A 102 -11.79 -23.63 28.50
C ILE A 102 -13.15 -23.88 29.15
N ASN A 103 -13.17 -24.38 30.39
CA ASN A 103 -14.37 -24.54 31.20
C ASN A 103 -14.36 -23.54 32.38
N ILE A 104 -15.43 -22.77 32.53
CA ILE A 104 -15.58 -21.72 33.55
C ILE A 104 -16.65 -22.14 34.57
N GLY A 105 -16.24 -22.36 35.82
CA GLY A 105 -17.14 -22.69 36.93
C GLY A 105 -17.92 -21.49 37.46
N ASP A 106 -18.83 -21.72 38.40
CA ASP A 106 -19.62 -20.68 39.07
C ASP A 106 -18.82 -19.81 40.05
N ASN A 107 -17.67 -20.32 40.49
CA ASN A 107 -16.70 -19.62 41.32
C ASN A 107 -16.12 -18.37 40.64
N ILE A 108 -16.07 -18.33 39.31
CA ILE A 108 -15.47 -17.23 38.55
C ILE A 108 -16.45 -16.06 38.48
N THR A 109 -16.07 -14.98 39.15
CA THR A 109 -16.86 -13.75 39.26
C THR A 109 -16.29 -12.59 38.44
N PHE A 110 -15.02 -12.67 38.07
CA PHE A 110 -14.34 -11.62 37.29
C PHE A 110 -13.38 -12.21 36.26
N ILE A 111 -13.49 -11.75 35.02
CA ILE A 111 -12.56 -12.04 33.93
C ILE A 111 -12.10 -10.67 33.41
N ALA A 112 -10.79 -10.42 33.47
CA ALA A 112 -10.24 -9.19 32.94
C ALA A 112 -10.23 -9.19 31.41
N ASP A 113 -10.40 -8.01 30.83
CA ASP A 113 -10.38 -7.78 29.39
C ASP A 113 -9.10 -8.37 28.76
N GLY A 114 -9.28 -9.17 27.72
CA GLY A 114 -8.20 -9.85 27.02
C GLY A 114 -7.57 -11.06 27.71
N SER A 115 -8.20 -11.64 28.75
CA SER A 115 -7.73 -12.86 29.43
C SER A 115 -7.50 -14.07 28.50
N PHE A 116 -8.17 -14.09 27.34
CA PHE A 116 -8.14 -15.19 26.35
C PHE A 116 -7.66 -14.74 24.96
N MET A 117 -6.95 -13.61 24.90
CA MET A 117 -6.41 -13.07 23.65
C MET A 117 -5.33 -13.98 23.04
N GLN A 118 -5.19 -13.90 21.71
CA GLN A 118 -4.16 -14.54 20.92
C GLN A 118 -4.01 -16.06 21.19
N MET A 119 -5.14 -16.74 21.42
CA MET A 119 -5.20 -18.19 21.58
C MET A 119 -5.62 -18.84 20.25
N PRO A 120 -4.68 -19.13 19.33
CA PRO A 120 -4.99 -19.47 17.93
C PRO A 120 -5.66 -20.83 17.73
N ASN A 121 -5.67 -21.66 18.77
CA ASN A 121 -6.23 -23.01 18.75
C ASN A 121 -7.52 -23.13 19.57
N LEU A 122 -7.98 -22.05 20.22
CA LEU A 122 -9.18 -22.08 21.05
C LEU A 122 -10.43 -22.25 20.18
N GLU A 123 -11.17 -23.32 20.43
CA GLU A 123 -12.41 -23.71 19.74
C GLU A 123 -13.64 -23.30 20.55
N ALA A 124 -13.62 -23.47 21.87
CA ALA A 124 -14.77 -23.21 22.74
C ALA A 124 -14.39 -22.75 24.15
N ILE A 125 -15.25 -21.89 24.71
CA ILE A 125 -15.30 -21.57 26.14
C ILE A 125 -16.69 -21.98 26.63
N GLU A 126 -16.76 -22.95 27.54
CA GLU A 126 -18.02 -23.40 28.16
C GLU A 126 -18.13 -22.82 29.57
N VAL A 127 -19.31 -22.32 29.92
CA VAL A 127 -19.59 -21.69 31.21
C VAL A 127 -20.67 -22.47 31.93
N SER A 128 -20.46 -22.77 33.20
CA SER A 128 -21.48 -23.39 34.05
C SER A 128 -22.81 -22.61 34.01
N GLU A 129 -23.93 -23.32 33.88
CA GLU A 129 -25.26 -22.72 33.91
C GLU A 129 -25.53 -21.92 35.19
N THR A 130 -24.90 -22.33 36.31
CA THR A 130 -25.02 -21.68 37.62
C THR A 130 -24.12 -20.44 37.78
N ASN A 131 -23.22 -20.16 36.82
CA ASN A 131 -22.43 -18.93 36.86
C ASN A 131 -23.35 -17.71 36.72
N THR A 132 -23.19 -16.74 37.61
CA THR A 132 -24.07 -15.56 37.72
C THR A 132 -23.58 -14.36 36.91
N ASN A 133 -22.33 -14.36 36.44
CA ASN A 133 -21.69 -13.23 35.75
C ASN A 133 -21.46 -13.48 34.26
N TYR A 134 -21.30 -14.74 33.85
CA TYR A 134 -20.97 -15.14 32.48
C TYR A 134 -21.88 -16.25 31.98
N CYS A 135 -21.97 -16.38 30.67
CA CYS A 135 -22.53 -17.54 29.99
C CYS A 135 -21.78 -17.76 28.67
N ASP A 136 -21.97 -18.92 28.06
CA ASP A 136 -21.59 -19.13 26.68
C ASP A 136 -22.81 -19.40 25.79
N ILE A 137 -22.63 -19.15 24.50
CA ILE A 137 -23.55 -19.56 23.44
C ILE A 137 -22.70 -20.27 22.40
N ASN A 138 -22.86 -21.58 22.25
CA ASN A 138 -22.08 -22.40 21.32
C ASN A 138 -20.56 -22.23 21.51
N GLY A 139 -20.10 -22.17 22.76
CA GLY A 139 -18.69 -21.98 23.09
C GLY A 139 -18.15 -20.56 22.92
N ILE A 140 -19.01 -19.56 22.66
CA ILE A 140 -18.65 -18.14 22.57
C ILE A 140 -18.98 -17.47 23.91
N LEU A 141 -18.02 -16.75 24.50
CA LEU A 141 -18.15 -16.20 25.84
C LEU A 141 -18.85 -14.84 25.85
N TYR A 142 -19.88 -14.72 26.68
CA TYR A 142 -20.63 -13.49 26.94
C TYR A 142 -20.73 -13.20 28.44
N ASN A 143 -21.07 -11.97 28.79
CA ASN A 143 -21.63 -11.70 30.12
C ASN A 143 -23.00 -12.39 30.27
N LYS A 144 -23.47 -12.59 31.51
CA LYS A 144 -24.71 -13.35 31.78
C LYS A 144 -25.95 -12.76 31.10
N ALA A 145 -25.97 -11.45 30.92
CA ALA A 145 -27.05 -10.74 30.24
C ALA A 145 -27.00 -10.82 28.70
N GLN A 146 -25.93 -11.42 28.14
CA GLN A 146 -25.67 -11.53 26.70
C GLN A 146 -25.55 -10.18 25.97
N THR A 147 -25.27 -9.12 26.73
CA THR A 147 -25.14 -7.75 26.22
C THR A 147 -23.71 -7.44 25.78
N ILE A 148 -22.71 -8.20 26.25
CA ILE A 148 -21.29 -7.99 25.95
C ILE A 148 -20.69 -9.29 25.45
N LEU A 149 -20.19 -9.30 24.22
CA LEU A 149 -19.31 -10.37 23.72
C LEU A 149 -17.93 -10.18 24.35
N LEU A 150 -17.49 -11.14 25.16
CA LEU A 150 -16.19 -11.11 25.81
C LEU A 150 -15.12 -11.83 25.00
N ARG A 151 -15.49 -12.92 24.32
CA ARG A 151 -14.55 -13.66 23.46
C ARG A 151 -15.22 -14.54 22.43
N PHE A 152 -14.83 -14.35 21.17
CA PHE A 152 -15.03 -15.33 20.10
C PHE A 152 -13.76 -16.18 19.93
N PRO A 153 -13.81 -17.51 20.13
CA PRO A 153 -12.67 -18.39 19.88
C PRO A 153 -12.27 -18.44 18.39
N GLN A 154 -10.97 -18.27 18.06
CA GLN A 154 -10.51 -18.23 16.66
C GLN A 154 -10.82 -19.53 15.87
N LYS A 155 -10.86 -20.68 16.54
CA LYS A 155 -11.18 -21.98 15.93
C LYS A 155 -12.62 -22.41 16.17
N ASN A 156 -13.49 -21.53 16.67
CA ASN A 156 -14.90 -21.86 16.82
C ASN A 156 -15.45 -22.38 15.48
N PRO A 157 -16.20 -23.51 15.47
CA PRO A 157 -16.65 -24.17 14.25
C PRO A 157 -17.78 -23.42 13.52
N ALA A 158 -18.31 -22.33 14.10
CA ALA A 158 -19.35 -21.54 13.48
C ALA A 158 -18.94 -21.04 12.09
N GLN A 159 -19.89 -21.13 11.16
CA GLN A 159 -19.77 -20.55 9.81
C GLN A 159 -20.52 -19.22 9.70
N THR A 160 -21.44 -18.95 10.64
CA THR A 160 -22.19 -17.70 10.72
C THR A 160 -21.86 -17.02 12.04
N MET A 161 -21.52 -15.74 11.97
CA MET A 161 -21.41 -14.88 13.14
C MET A 161 -22.72 -14.09 13.28
N GLU A 162 -23.51 -14.49 14.27
CA GLU A 162 -24.74 -13.83 14.68
C GLU A 162 -24.65 -13.46 16.16
N PHE A 163 -25.40 -12.44 16.56
CA PHE A 163 -25.37 -11.89 17.91
C PHE A 163 -26.75 -12.05 18.57
N PRO A 164 -26.82 -12.26 19.90
CA PRO A 164 -28.10 -12.30 20.61
C PRO A 164 -28.86 -10.98 20.49
N ASP A 165 -30.20 -11.01 20.57
CA ASP A 165 -31.05 -9.82 20.53
C ASP A 165 -30.69 -8.78 21.61
N SER A 166 -30.13 -9.22 22.75
CA SER A 166 -29.71 -8.34 23.83
C SER A 166 -28.32 -7.75 23.65
N PHE A 167 -27.61 -8.08 22.57
CA PHE A 167 -26.25 -7.63 22.32
C PHE A 167 -26.13 -6.12 22.22
N ILE A 168 -25.11 -5.56 22.88
CA ILE A 168 -24.84 -4.13 22.91
C ILE A 168 -23.44 -3.83 22.37
N LYS A 169 -22.43 -4.60 22.78
CA LYS A 169 -21.03 -4.30 22.43
C LYS A 169 -20.10 -5.51 22.54
N CYS A 170 -18.87 -5.28 22.10
CA CYS A 170 -17.74 -6.18 22.30
C CYS A 170 -16.88 -5.64 23.44
N ASP A 171 -16.26 -6.55 24.17
CA ASP A 171 -15.11 -6.23 24.99
C ASP A 171 -13.87 -5.96 24.12
N ASP A 172 -12.88 -5.29 24.68
CA ASP A 172 -11.62 -5.06 23.98
C ASP A 172 -10.99 -6.40 23.58
N ASP A 173 -10.61 -6.52 22.29
CA ASP A 173 -10.03 -7.73 21.71
C ASP A 173 -10.95 -8.98 21.75
N ALA A 174 -12.26 -8.82 21.93
CA ALA A 174 -13.20 -9.94 21.91
C ALA A 174 -13.24 -10.68 20.56
N LEU A 175 -12.96 -9.96 19.47
CA LEU A 175 -12.88 -10.48 18.10
C LEU A 175 -11.44 -10.35 17.57
N GLU A 176 -10.92 -11.46 17.06
CA GLU A 176 -9.66 -11.52 16.32
C GLU A 176 -9.94 -12.10 14.92
N ILE A 177 -8.95 -12.72 14.29
CA ILE A 177 -9.16 -13.42 13.02
C ILE A 177 -10.14 -14.58 13.26
N CYS A 178 -11.24 -14.55 12.53
CA CYS A 178 -12.33 -15.52 12.55
C CYS A 178 -12.31 -16.31 11.22
N PRO A 179 -11.38 -17.26 11.03
CA PRO A 179 -11.14 -17.92 9.75
C PRO A 179 -12.27 -18.84 9.28
N ASN A 180 -13.14 -19.30 10.19
CA ASN A 180 -14.24 -20.21 9.85
C ASN A 180 -15.53 -19.48 9.42
N ILE A 181 -15.65 -18.18 9.74
CA ILE A 181 -16.83 -17.40 9.44
C ILE A 181 -16.91 -17.11 7.95
N GLN A 182 -18.04 -17.49 7.37
CA GLN A 182 -18.43 -17.28 5.97
C GLN A 182 -19.57 -16.27 5.85
N THR A 183 -20.44 -16.18 6.87
CA THR A 183 -21.53 -15.20 6.95
C THR A 183 -21.40 -14.33 8.19
N LEU A 184 -21.44 -13.01 8.02
CA LEU A 184 -21.48 -12.04 9.11
C LEU A 184 -22.83 -11.34 9.10
N VAL A 185 -23.55 -11.40 10.22
CA VAL A 185 -24.81 -10.67 10.41
C VAL A 185 -24.51 -9.40 11.20
N ILE A 186 -24.69 -8.25 10.55
CA ILE A 186 -24.52 -6.93 11.17
C ILE A 186 -25.75 -6.65 12.07
N PRO A 187 -25.57 -6.49 13.40
CA PRO A 187 -26.69 -6.26 14.31
C PRO A 187 -27.43 -4.95 14.06
N ALA A 188 -28.70 -4.86 14.45
CA ALA A 188 -29.52 -3.66 14.29
C ALA A 188 -28.91 -2.42 14.99
N ILE A 189 -28.19 -2.63 16.09
CA ILE A 189 -27.55 -1.57 16.87
C ILE A 189 -26.21 -1.08 16.30
N TYR A 190 -25.62 -1.80 15.34
CA TYR A 190 -24.27 -1.50 14.84
C TYR A 190 -24.24 -0.20 14.03
N THR A 191 -23.33 0.71 14.42
CA THR A 191 -23.17 2.03 13.79
C THR A 191 -21.96 2.12 12.87
N GLY A 192 -20.97 1.23 13.03
CA GLY A 192 -19.70 1.30 12.29
C GLY A 192 -18.77 2.44 12.70
N GLU A 193 -19.13 3.22 13.74
CA GLU A 193 -18.27 4.27 14.28
C GLU A 193 -17.35 3.72 15.36
N GLU A 194 -16.10 4.17 15.37
CA GLU A 194 -15.14 3.89 16.45
C GLU A 194 -15.53 4.68 17.72
N GLY A 195 -15.75 3.96 18.82
CA GLY A 195 -15.99 4.55 20.14
C GLY A 195 -16.09 3.47 21.24
N ASP A 196 -16.02 3.88 22.51
CA ASP A 196 -15.90 3.01 23.71
C ASP A 196 -17.06 1.99 23.94
N GLN A 197 -18.00 1.87 23.00
CA GLN A 197 -19.24 1.11 23.14
C GLN A 197 -19.64 0.28 21.90
N THR A 198 -18.84 0.17 20.85
CA THR A 198 -19.21 -0.56 19.63
C THR A 198 -18.21 -1.66 19.29
N CYS A 199 -18.70 -2.78 18.76
CA CYS A 199 -17.81 -3.76 18.12
C CYS A 199 -17.16 -3.14 16.89
N ILE A 200 -15.90 -3.46 16.62
CA ILE A 200 -15.24 -3.06 15.39
C ILE A 200 -15.13 -4.29 14.50
N PHE A 201 -15.99 -4.37 13.48
CA PHE A 201 -15.83 -5.35 12.42
C PHE A 201 -14.84 -4.81 11.39
N SER A 202 -13.69 -5.46 11.28
CA SER A 202 -12.70 -5.16 10.26
C SER A 202 -12.68 -6.24 9.19
N GLN A 203 -12.51 -5.85 7.93
CA GLN A 203 -12.40 -6.77 6.79
C GLN A 203 -11.32 -7.84 6.99
N ARG A 204 -10.22 -7.48 7.69
CA ARG A 204 -9.09 -8.38 7.96
C ARG A 204 -9.43 -9.50 8.95
N MET A 205 -10.46 -9.33 9.79
CA MET A 205 -10.88 -10.34 10.75
C MET A 205 -11.61 -11.50 10.07
N PHE A 206 -12.18 -11.31 8.89
CA PHE A 206 -13.04 -12.29 8.22
C PHE A 206 -12.50 -12.68 6.83
N PRO A 207 -11.34 -13.37 6.77
CA PRO A 207 -10.66 -13.63 5.50
C PRO A 207 -11.40 -14.60 4.56
N ASN A 208 -12.37 -15.35 5.09
CA ASN A 208 -13.16 -16.35 4.34
C ASN A 208 -14.63 -15.97 4.15
N LEU A 209 -14.97 -14.69 4.38
CA LEU A 209 -16.34 -14.21 4.27
C LEU A 209 -16.84 -14.28 2.82
N THR A 210 -18.03 -14.84 2.63
CA THR A 210 -18.74 -14.95 1.34
C THR A 210 -19.99 -14.06 1.30
N THR A 211 -20.58 -13.79 2.47
CA THR A 211 -21.84 -13.06 2.61
C THR A 211 -21.82 -12.16 3.84
N ILE A 212 -22.37 -10.95 3.70
CA ILE A 212 -22.73 -10.06 4.81
C ILE A 212 -24.23 -9.84 4.78
N GLU A 213 -24.89 -10.04 5.91
CA GLU A 213 -26.30 -9.76 6.12
C GLU A 213 -26.45 -8.59 7.09
N VAL A 214 -27.57 -7.89 7.04
CA VAL A 214 -27.87 -6.79 7.97
C VAL A 214 -29.21 -7.07 8.61
N GLU A 215 -29.24 -7.06 9.94
CA GLU A 215 -30.44 -7.29 10.72
C GLU A 215 -31.49 -6.19 10.45
N GLN A 216 -32.76 -6.59 10.46
CA GLN A 216 -33.87 -5.66 10.29
C GLN A 216 -33.82 -4.56 11.37
N GLY A 217 -33.92 -3.31 10.94
CA GLY A 217 -33.92 -2.16 11.84
C GLY A 217 -32.55 -1.49 12.03
N ASN A 218 -31.48 -2.01 11.40
CA ASN A 218 -30.23 -1.25 11.33
C ASN A 218 -30.44 0.07 10.58
N ALA A 219 -30.10 1.19 11.23
CA ALA A 219 -30.31 2.53 10.69
C ALA A 219 -29.16 3.04 9.79
N ASN A 220 -28.00 2.37 9.81
CA ASN A 220 -26.76 2.86 9.21
C ASN A 220 -26.32 2.04 8.00
N PHE A 221 -26.69 0.77 7.94
CA PHE A 221 -26.27 -0.18 6.93
C PHE A 221 -27.44 -0.89 6.27
N SER A 222 -27.19 -1.39 5.08
CA SER A 222 -28.05 -2.33 4.38
C SER A 222 -27.20 -3.37 3.67
N SER A 223 -27.76 -4.55 3.42
CA SER A 223 -27.12 -5.57 2.59
C SER A 223 -27.94 -5.82 1.33
N GLU A 224 -27.25 -6.01 0.21
CA GLU A 224 -27.84 -6.49 -1.03
C GLU A 224 -26.92 -7.54 -1.65
N SER A 225 -27.47 -8.73 -1.94
CA SER A 225 -26.73 -9.86 -2.53
C SER A 225 -25.46 -10.25 -1.74
N GLY A 226 -25.52 -10.09 -0.41
CA GLY A 226 -24.41 -10.41 0.50
C GLY A 226 -23.31 -9.34 0.58
N ILE A 227 -23.54 -8.15 0.03
CA ILE A 227 -22.58 -7.03 0.02
C ILE A 227 -23.10 -5.93 0.97
N LEU A 228 -22.22 -5.37 1.78
CA LEU A 228 -22.55 -4.32 2.73
C LEU A 228 -22.48 -2.93 2.09
N TYR A 229 -23.55 -2.17 2.29
CA TYR A 229 -23.65 -0.76 1.93
C TYR A 229 -24.06 0.04 3.16
N ASN A 230 -23.94 1.36 3.08
CA ASN A 230 -24.68 2.22 4.00
C ASN A 230 -26.20 2.12 3.77
N ALA A 231 -27.01 2.68 4.67
CA ALA A 231 -28.46 2.49 4.70
C ALA A 231 -29.17 2.94 3.41
N ASP A 232 -28.70 4.02 2.77
CA ASP A 232 -29.27 4.55 1.52
C ASP A 232 -28.60 4.00 0.25
N LYS A 233 -27.64 3.08 0.39
CA LYS A 233 -26.86 2.47 -0.70
C LYS A 233 -26.11 3.49 -1.59
N THR A 234 -25.71 4.63 -1.02
CA THR A 234 -24.82 5.59 -1.69
C THR A 234 -23.33 5.24 -1.51
N LYS A 235 -23.01 4.36 -0.56
CA LYS A 235 -21.65 3.89 -0.30
C LYS A 235 -21.57 2.38 -0.29
N LEU A 236 -20.61 1.83 -1.03
CA LEU A 236 -20.22 0.42 -0.92
C LEU A 236 -19.14 0.30 0.15
N ALA A 237 -19.49 -0.33 1.26
CA ALA A 237 -18.64 -0.43 2.44
C ALA A 237 -17.79 -1.70 2.44
N TRP A 238 -18.37 -2.85 2.02
CA TRP A 238 -17.67 -4.12 2.07
C TRP A 238 -18.25 -5.18 1.13
N TYR A 239 -17.41 -5.58 0.17
CA TYR A 239 -17.55 -6.75 -0.69
C TYR A 239 -16.79 -7.95 -0.08
N PRO A 240 -17.45 -9.10 0.18
CA PRO A 240 -16.80 -10.23 0.84
C PRO A 240 -15.63 -10.83 0.02
N PRO A 241 -14.45 -11.08 0.62
CA PRO A 241 -13.23 -11.54 -0.08
C PRO A 241 -13.38 -12.89 -0.79
N LYS A 242 -14.28 -13.77 -0.33
CA LYS A 242 -14.55 -15.09 -0.94
C LYS A 242 -15.85 -15.17 -1.72
N LYS A 243 -16.51 -14.04 -1.96
CA LYS A 243 -17.64 -14.00 -2.89
C LYS A 243 -17.22 -14.56 -4.25
N ALA A 244 -18.04 -15.41 -4.84
CA ALA A 244 -17.64 -16.26 -5.97
C ALA A 244 -17.71 -15.55 -7.34
N ASP A 245 -18.41 -14.42 -7.42
CA ASP A 245 -18.63 -13.69 -8.67
C ASP A 245 -17.30 -13.19 -9.25
N THR A 246 -17.11 -13.41 -10.55
CA THR A 246 -15.96 -12.92 -11.33
C THR A 246 -16.16 -11.50 -11.84
N ASP A 247 -17.41 -11.05 -11.86
CA ASP A 247 -17.84 -9.77 -12.39
C ASP A 247 -18.78 -9.12 -11.40
N PHE A 248 -18.59 -7.82 -11.18
CA PHE A 248 -19.49 -7.05 -10.32
C PHE A 248 -19.83 -5.71 -10.94
N THR A 249 -21.12 -5.39 -10.96
CA THR A 249 -21.62 -4.08 -11.40
C THR A 249 -21.97 -3.25 -10.20
N ILE A 250 -21.29 -2.10 -10.05
CA ILE A 250 -21.58 -1.17 -8.98
C ILE A 250 -23.00 -0.62 -9.20
N PRO A 251 -23.91 -0.71 -8.21
CA PRO A 251 -25.26 -0.15 -8.34
C PRO A 251 -25.22 1.36 -8.64
N ASN A 252 -26.16 1.84 -9.47
CA ASN A 252 -26.22 3.26 -9.83
C ASN A 252 -26.49 4.20 -8.63
N SER A 253 -26.99 3.68 -7.51
CA SER A 253 -27.16 4.49 -6.29
C SER A 253 -25.83 4.84 -5.63
N VAL A 254 -24.78 4.04 -5.86
CA VAL A 254 -23.48 4.21 -5.22
C VAL A 254 -22.72 5.37 -5.86
N THR A 255 -22.28 6.30 -5.01
CA THR A 255 -21.42 7.43 -5.35
C THR A 255 -20.01 7.29 -4.78
N THR A 256 -19.83 6.46 -3.74
CA THR A 256 -18.55 6.28 -3.05
C THR A 256 -18.21 4.81 -2.86
N ILE A 257 -16.96 4.43 -3.15
CA ILE A 257 -16.38 3.13 -2.78
C ILE A 257 -15.40 3.36 -1.63
N GLU A 258 -15.69 2.78 -0.46
CA GLU A 258 -14.93 3.06 0.77
C GLU A 258 -13.58 2.33 0.84
N CYS A 259 -12.75 2.78 1.77
CA CYS A 259 -11.45 2.17 2.06
C CYS A 259 -11.57 0.67 2.31
N ASN A 260 -10.75 -0.13 1.63
CA ASN A 260 -10.75 -1.59 1.71
C ASN A 260 -12.08 -2.27 1.33
N ALA A 261 -12.97 -1.58 0.62
CA ALA A 261 -14.28 -2.13 0.27
C ALA A 261 -14.20 -3.47 -0.48
N PHE A 262 -13.17 -3.70 -1.29
CA PHE A 262 -12.93 -4.96 -2.00
C PHE A 262 -11.66 -5.68 -1.51
N LEU A 263 -11.25 -5.48 -0.26
CA LEU A 263 -10.02 -6.07 0.28
C LEU A 263 -9.99 -7.59 0.05
N ASN A 264 -8.99 -8.05 -0.69
CA ASN A 264 -8.77 -9.45 -1.05
C ASN A 264 -9.96 -10.13 -1.75
N ALA A 265 -10.74 -9.39 -2.56
CA ALA A 265 -11.75 -9.97 -3.45
C ALA A 265 -11.09 -10.74 -4.62
N VAL A 266 -10.42 -11.85 -4.30
CA VAL A 266 -9.49 -12.55 -5.21
C VAL A 266 -10.16 -13.23 -6.39
N ASN A 267 -11.47 -13.49 -6.32
CA ASN A 267 -12.23 -14.08 -7.42
C ASN A 267 -12.69 -13.04 -8.44
N LEU A 268 -12.77 -11.77 -8.03
CA LEU A 268 -13.28 -10.69 -8.85
C LEU A 268 -12.23 -10.32 -9.91
N GLN A 269 -12.62 -10.38 -11.17
CA GLN A 269 -11.79 -10.13 -12.34
C GLN A 269 -12.21 -8.86 -13.09
N ASN A 270 -13.50 -8.51 -13.04
CA ASN A 270 -14.03 -7.33 -13.69
C ASN A 270 -14.93 -6.53 -12.75
N ILE A 271 -14.79 -5.21 -12.83
CA ILE A 271 -15.70 -4.26 -12.18
C ILE A 271 -16.32 -3.37 -13.25
N ASN A 272 -17.64 -3.29 -13.24
CA ASN A 272 -18.38 -2.31 -14.04
C ASN A 272 -18.76 -1.14 -13.14
N LEU A 273 -18.01 -0.05 -13.23
CA LEU A 273 -18.31 1.20 -12.55
C LEU A 273 -19.60 1.82 -13.10
N SER A 274 -20.24 2.65 -12.27
CA SER A 274 -21.33 3.53 -12.68
C SER A 274 -20.82 4.96 -12.84
N ALA A 275 -21.45 5.76 -13.69
CA ALA A 275 -21.07 7.16 -13.91
C ALA A 275 -21.44 8.09 -12.74
N ASN A 276 -22.14 7.56 -11.72
CA ASN A 276 -22.51 8.31 -10.53
C ASN A 276 -21.43 8.27 -9.44
N ILE A 277 -20.39 7.46 -9.63
CA ILE A 277 -19.25 7.42 -8.71
C ILE A 277 -18.50 8.73 -8.78
N THR A 278 -18.31 9.36 -7.61
CA THR A 278 -17.58 10.61 -7.45
C THR A 278 -16.30 10.43 -6.64
N ASP A 279 -16.14 9.30 -5.96
CA ASP A 279 -15.02 9.05 -5.04
C ASP A 279 -14.74 7.55 -4.88
N ILE A 280 -13.48 7.15 -5.03
CA ILE A 280 -12.97 5.81 -4.77
C ILE A 280 -11.75 5.93 -3.87
N ASP A 281 -11.81 5.34 -2.67
CA ASP A 281 -10.65 5.32 -1.78
C ASP A 281 -9.45 4.60 -2.42
N ILE A 282 -8.25 5.14 -2.23
CA ILE A 282 -7.01 4.62 -2.83
C ILE A 282 -6.72 3.14 -2.48
N PHE A 283 -7.27 2.63 -1.37
CA PHE A 283 -7.10 1.24 -0.95
C PHE A 283 -8.32 0.35 -1.24
N ALA A 284 -9.33 0.85 -1.97
CA ALA A 284 -10.56 0.13 -2.25
C ALA A 284 -10.34 -1.28 -2.80
N PHE A 285 -9.37 -1.46 -3.71
CA PHE A 285 -9.10 -2.71 -4.42
C PHE A 285 -7.83 -3.46 -3.94
N THR A 286 -7.38 -3.19 -2.71
CA THR A 286 -6.18 -3.84 -2.15
C THR A 286 -6.31 -5.38 -2.20
N GLY A 287 -5.32 -6.05 -2.79
CA GLY A 287 -5.32 -7.52 -2.89
C GLY A 287 -6.32 -8.13 -3.89
N CYS A 288 -6.96 -7.30 -4.72
CA CYS A 288 -7.72 -7.77 -5.88
C CYS A 288 -6.79 -8.18 -7.04
N ASN A 289 -7.36 -8.87 -8.03
CA ASN A 289 -6.68 -9.27 -9.26
C ASN A 289 -7.53 -8.89 -10.50
N LEU A 290 -7.93 -7.62 -10.57
CA LEU A 290 -8.80 -7.13 -11.66
C LEU A 290 -8.08 -7.16 -13.01
N THR A 291 -8.61 -7.93 -13.95
CA THR A 291 -8.11 -8.05 -15.33
C THR A 291 -8.87 -7.18 -16.33
N SER A 292 -9.98 -6.56 -15.91
CA SER A 292 -10.70 -5.56 -16.70
C SER A 292 -11.50 -4.57 -15.85
N LEU A 293 -11.81 -3.41 -16.43
CA LEU A 293 -12.68 -2.38 -15.85
C LEU A 293 -13.68 -1.95 -16.92
N ASN A 294 -14.99 -2.11 -16.69
CA ASN A 294 -16.02 -1.85 -17.70
C ASN A 294 -15.69 -2.50 -19.06
N SER A 295 -15.14 -3.72 -19.02
CA SER A 295 -14.64 -4.47 -20.19
C SER A 295 -13.46 -3.86 -20.95
N ILE A 296 -12.81 -2.83 -20.41
CA ILE A 296 -11.57 -2.26 -20.96
C ILE A 296 -10.40 -3.17 -20.58
N THR A 297 -9.68 -3.68 -21.60
CA THR A 297 -8.54 -4.60 -21.42
C THR A 297 -7.33 -4.22 -22.26
N THR A 298 -7.55 -3.54 -23.39
CA THR A 298 -6.49 -3.17 -24.32
C THR A 298 -6.36 -1.66 -24.43
N ARG A 299 -5.19 -1.22 -24.91
CA ARG A 299 -4.95 0.17 -25.30
C ARG A 299 -6.00 0.66 -26.30
N ALA A 300 -6.37 -0.18 -27.27
CA ALA A 300 -7.38 0.18 -28.26
C ALA A 300 -8.74 0.45 -27.59
N ASP A 301 -9.13 -0.36 -26.59
CA ASP A 301 -10.36 -0.13 -25.82
C ASP A 301 -10.26 1.21 -25.07
N TYR A 302 -9.14 1.44 -24.37
CA TYR A 302 -8.93 2.63 -23.56
C TYR A 302 -8.90 3.95 -24.37
N VAL A 303 -8.24 3.95 -25.53
CA VAL A 303 -8.20 5.11 -26.44
C VAL A 303 -9.59 5.40 -27.01
N ASN A 304 -10.37 4.36 -27.33
CA ASN A 304 -11.72 4.50 -27.88
C ASN A 304 -12.81 4.62 -26.80
N TRP A 305 -12.43 4.66 -25.51
CA TRP A 305 -13.37 4.76 -24.39
C TRP A 305 -13.94 6.17 -24.26
N ASN A 306 -14.91 6.50 -25.12
CA ASN A 306 -15.62 7.77 -25.09
C ASN A 306 -16.86 7.66 -24.18
N SER A 307 -16.65 7.78 -22.87
CA SER A 307 -17.69 7.65 -21.85
C SER A 307 -17.32 8.47 -20.60
N PRO A 308 -18.29 9.01 -19.84
CA PRO A 308 -18.05 9.60 -18.52
C PRO A 308 -17.31 8.65 -17.55
N LEU A 309 -17.44 7.34 -17.75
CA LEU A 309 -16.74 6.33 -16.95
C LEU A 309 -15.21 6.39 -17.13
N LYS A 310 -14.72 6.84 -18.28
CA LYS A 310 -13.28 7.06 -18.47
C LYS A 310 -12.78 8.14 -17.52
N THR A 311 -13.53 9.23 -17.37
CA THR A 311 -13.20 10.30 -16.42
C THR A 311 -13.21 9.78 -14.98
N VAL A 312 -14.22 8.99 -14.58
CA VAL A 312 -14.22 8.35 -13.24
C VAL A 312 -12.96 7.51 -13.02
N PHE A 313 -12.54 6.73 -14.02
CA PHE A 313 -11.29 5.96 -13.93
C PHE A 313 -10.04 6.86 -13.83
N GLN A 314 -9.96 7.90 -14.66
CA GLN A 314 -8.84 8.85 -14.69
C GLN A 314 -8.69 9.62 -13.38
N ASP A 315 -9.80 10.08 -12.81
CA ASP A 315 -9.84 10.83 -11.55
C ASP A 315 -9.54 9.93 -10.32
N ASN A 316 -9.45 8.61 -10.52
CA ASN A 316 -9.23 7.63 -9.44
C ASN A 316 -8.10 6.64 -9.78
N LEU A 317 -7.14 7.03 -10.63
CA LEU A 317 -6.05 6.14 -11.08
C LEU A 317 -5.27 5.51 -9.93
N ALA A 318 -5.08 6.22 -8.83
CA ALA A 318 -4.39 5.72 -7.64
C ALA A 318 -5.01 4.43 -7.08
N ALA A 319 -6.33 4.32 -7.08
CA ALA A 319 -7.04 3.13 -6.60
C ALA A 319 -6.83 1.90 -7.50
N PHE A 320 -6.47 2.12 -8.77
CA PHE A 320 -6.28 1.08 -9.78
C PHE A 320 -4.80 0.79 -10.10
N ASN A 321 -3.86 1.60 -9.61
CA ASN A 321 -2.45 1.58 -10.02
C ASN A 321 -1.76 0.20 -9.89
N THR A 322 -2.21 -0.64 -8.95
CA THR A 322 -1.66 -1.99 -8.73
C THR A 322 -2.47 -3.10 -9.36
N GLN A 323 -3.58 -2.79 -10.04
CA GLN A 323 -4.45 -3.78 -10.64
C GLN A 323 -3.89 -4.28 -11.98
N PRO A 324 -3.99 -5.60 -12.28
CA PRO A 324 -3.45 -6.19 -13.50
C PRO A 324 -3.87 -5.49 -14.79
N PHE A 325 -5.14 -5.08 -14.92
CA PHE A 325 -5.60 -4.37 -16.12
C PHE A 325 -4.89 -3.01 -16.29
N SER A 326 -4.72 -2.25 -15.21
CA SER A 326 -4.06 -0.94 -15.25
C SER A 326 -2.59 -1.08 -15.60
N ILE A 327 -1.91 -2.07 -14.99
CA ILE A 327 -0.52 -2.42 -15.33
C ILE A 327 -0.41 -2.76 -16.82
N SER A 328 -1.26 -3.66 -17.31
CA SER A 328 -1.26 -4.07 -18.72
C SER A 328 -1.51 -2.91 -19.69
N LEU A 329 -2.41 -1.99 -19.35
CA LEU A 329 -2.66 -0.79 -20.17
C LEU A 329 -1.43 0.12 -20.23
N VAL A 330 -0.74 0.33 -19.11
CA VAL A 330 0.53 1.08 -19.07
C VAL A 330 1.60 0.42 -19.92
N GLU A 331 1.77 -0.90 -19.83
CA GLU A 331 2.73 -1.63 -20.68
C GLU A 331 2.43 -1.46 -22.18
N GLN A 332 1.16 -1.48 -22.56
CA GLN A 332 0.74 -1.28 -23.94
C GLN A 332 0.97 0.16 -24.42
N GLU A 333 0.78 1.17 -23.57
CA GLU A 333 1.12 2.58 -23.88
C GLU A 333 2.63 2.77 -24.04
N ILE A 334 3.43 2.15 -23.17
CA ILE A 334 4.90 2.18 -23.26
C ILE A 334 5.39 1.48 -24.54
N GLN A 335 4.84 0.31 -24.86
CA GLN A 335 5.16 -0.39 -26.10
C GLN A 335 4.80 0.46 -27.32
N TYR A 336 3.63 1.11 -27.31
CA TYR A 336 3.24 2.04 -28.37
C TYR A 336 4.22 3.20 -28.52
N ALA A 337 4.68 3.79 -27.42
CA ALA A 337 5.66 4.87 -27.45
C ALA A 337 6.99 4.40 -28.10
N VAL A 338 7.51 3.25 -27.69
CA VAL A 338 8.72 2.67 -28.29
C VAL A 338 8.52 2.38 -29.78
N ASP A 339 7.44 1.72 -30.17
CA ASP A 339 7.19 1.34 -31.56
C ASP A 339 6.97 2.56 -32.48
N THR A 340 6.49 3.68 -31.92
CA THR A 340 6.18 4.90 -32.67
C THR A 340 7.37 5.83 -32.80
N TYR A 341 8.17 5.97 -31.73
CA TYR A 341 9.19 7.02 -31.63
C TYR A 341 10.62 6.49 -31.70
N ILE A 342 10.84 5.17 -31.68
CA ILE A 342 12.17 4.57 -31.79
C ILE A 342 12.32 3.81 -33.09
N GLU A 343 13.35 4.17 -33.86
CA GLU A 343 13.70 3.52 -35.11
C GLU A 343 14.97 2.69 -34.99
N ALA A 344 15.10 1.69 -35.88
CA ALA A 344 16.31 0.89 -35.96
C ALA A 344 17.52 1.76 -36.35
N GLY A 345 18.61 1.65 -35.59
CA GLY A 345 19.83 2.42 -35.81
C GLY A 345 19.95 3.71 -34.99
N MET A 346 18.89 4.10 -34.26
CA MET A 346 18.99 5.21 -33.30
C MET A 346 20.05 4.92 -32.22
N SER A 347 20.87 5.93 -31.92
CA SER A 347 21.76 5.91 -30.75
C SER A 347 20.94 5.94 -29.45
N ASP A 348 21.55 5.57 -28.33
CA ASP A 348 20.85 5.63 -27.04
C ASP A 348 20.45 7.07 -26.68
N TYR A 349 21.26 8.07 -27.04
CA TYR A 349 20.86 9.49 -26.95
C TYR A 349 19.54 9.75 -27.69
N GLN A 350 19.45 9.34 -28.96
CA GLN A 350 18.27 9.60 -29.79
C GLN A 350 17.03 8.92 -29.22
N LYS A 351 17.16 7.70 -28.70
CA LYS A 351 16.06 6.99 -28.03
C LYS A 351 15.61 7.73 -26.76
N ILE A 352 16.55 8.12 -25.90
CA ILE A 352 16.26 8.86 -24.66
C ILE A 352 15.56 10.18 -25.00
N TYR A 353 16.09 10.95 -25.95
CA TYR A 353 15.52 12.23 -26.37
C TYR A 353 14.12 12.06 -26.99
N ALA A 354 13.90 11.04 -27.82
CA ALA A 354 12.60 10.78 -28.42
C ALA A 354 11.52 10.43 -27.37
N LEU A 355 11.85 9.57 -26.40
CA LEU A 355 10.92 9.19 -25.33
C LEU A 355 10.71 10.32 -24.31
N TYR A 356 11.74 11.13 -24.05
CA TYR A 356 11.64 12.32 -23.22
C TYR A 356 10.64 13.31 -23.82
N ASN A 357 10.78 13.63 -25.11
CA ASN A 357 9.83 14.49 -25.82
C ASN A 357 8.42 13.90 -25.88
N TYR A 358 8.29 12.58 -26.04
CA TYR A 358 6.99 11.93 -25.93
C TYR A 358 6.35 12.20 -24.56
N ALA A 359 7.10 12.01 -23.47
CA ALA A 359 6.60 12.21 -22.12
C ALA A 359 6.16 13.66 -21.87
N THR A 360 6.98 14.65 -22.22
CA THR A 360 6.70 16.09 -22.04
C THR A 360 5.59 16.64 -22.93
N ASN A 361 5.09 15.87 -23.91
CA ASN A 361 4.00 16.29 -24.78
C ASN A 361 2.73 15.43 -24.58
N LYS A 362 2.76 14.43 -23.68
CA LYS A 362 1.69 13.44 -23.55
C LYS A 362 0.51 13.93 -22.68
N VAL A 363 0.83 14.58 -21.57
CA VAL A 363 -0.12 15.11 -20.58
C VAL A 363 0.29 16.54 -20.21
N THR A 364 -0.52 17.22 -19.40
CA THR A 364 -0.17 18.55 -18.88
C THR A 364 0.10 18.48 -17.39
N TYR A 365 1.09 19.23 -16.90
CA TYR A 365 1.33 19.37 -15.46
C TYR A 365 0.13 19.94 -14.69
N ASP A 366 -0.29 19.26 -13.62
CA ASP A 366 -1.33 19.76 -12.71
C ASP A 366 -0.74 20.72 -11.67
N SER A 367 -0.78 22.01 -12.00
CA SER A 367 -0.42 23.07 -11.06
C SER A 367 -1.57 23.49 -10.14
N ALA A 368 -2.80 23.01 -10.37
CA ALA A 368 -3.99 23.41 -9.62
C ALA A 368 -4.19 22.54 -8.38
N ASP A 369 -3.91 21.24 -8.45
CA ASP A 369 -3.94 20.32 -7.32
C ASP A 369 -2.75 19.35 -7.32
N MET A 370 -1.61 19.86 -6.85
CA MET A 370 -0.36 19.08 -6.71
C MET A 370 -0.41 17.97 -5.65
N TYR A 371 -1.57 17.69 -5.04
CA TYR A 371 -1.76 16.64 -4.05
C TYR A 371 -2.78 15.59 -4.48
N ALA A 372 -3.35 15.73 -5.69
CA ALA A 372 -4.31 14.80 -6.27
C ALA A 372 -3.66 13.40 -6.43
N PRO A 373 -4.08 12.38 -5.65
CA PRO A 373 -3.41 11.07 -5.63
C PRO A 373 -3.28 10.40 -7.00
N GLU A 374 -4.25 10.62 -7.89
CA GLU A 374 -4.29 10.14 -9.27
C GLU A 374 -3.13 10.65 -10.14
N ASN A 375 -2.50 11.77 -9.77
CA ASN A 375 -1.34 12.33 -10.46
C ASN A 375 0.00 11.81 -9.90
N HIS A 376 -0.01 11.19 -8.70
CA HIS A 376 1.18 10.68 -7.99
C HIS A 376 1.39 9.17 -8.21
N CYS A 377 1.08 8.66 -9.41
CA CYS A 377 1.24 7.24 -9.72
C CYS A 377 1.86 7.00 -11.09
N MET A 378 2.46 5.82 -11.28
CA MET A 378 3.14 5.42 -12.53
C MET A 378 2.20 5.46 -13.75
N SER A 379 0.91 5.23 -13.54
CA SER A 379 -0.09 5.23 -14.60
C SER A 379 -0.55 6.62 -15.04
N SER A 380 -0.30 7.68 -14.27
CA SER A 380 -0.82 9.04 -14.51
C SER A 380 -0.43 9.61 -15.88
N LEU A 381 0.86 9.54 -16.27
CA LEU A 381 1.33 10.03 -17.58
C LEU A 381 0.71 9.25 -18.76
N PHE A 382 0.43 7.95 -18.57
CA PHE A 382 -0.03 7.08 -19.66
C PHE A 382 -1.56 7.04 -19.78
N LEU A 383 -2.26 7.03 -18.65
CA LEU A 383 -3.70 6.78 -18.54
C LEU A 383 -4.47 7.97 -17.96
N GLY A 384 -3.81 9.02 -17.49
CA GLY A 384 -4.42 10.27 -17.02
C GLY A 384 -4.52 11.32 -18.11
N ASN A 385 -5.06 12.49 -17.74
CA ASN A 385 -5.00 13.70 -18.58
C ASN A 385 -3.94 14.68 -18.06
N GLN A 386 -3.58 14.56 -16.78
CA GLN A 386 -2.62 15.40 -16.08
C GLN A 386 -1.73 14.53 -15.21
N THR A 387 -0.61 15.11 -14.77
CA THR A 387 0.32 14.47 -13.84
C THR A 387 1.11 15.54 -13.07
N VAL A 388 1.86 15.12 -12.06
CA VAL A 388 2.84 15.96 -11.36
C VAL A 388 4.25 15.37 -11.53
N CYS A 389 5.23 15.96 -10.84
CA CYS A 389 6.64 15.60 -10.98
C CYS A 389 6.91 14.11 -10.73
N GLU A 390 6.25 13.55 -9.73
CA GLU A 390 6.36 12.13 -9.40
C GLU A 390 5.88 11.24 -10.55
N GLY A 391 4.74 11.55 -11.16
CA GLY A 391 4.24 10.78 -12.30
C GLY A 391 5.13 10.91 -13.55
N TYR A 392 5.71 12.09 -13.82
CA TYR A 392 6.71 12.26 -14.89
C TYR A 392 7.94 11.39 -14.66
N ALA A 393 8.56 11.49 -13.49
CA ALA A 393 9.78 10.74 -13.17
C ALA A 393 9.54 9.23 -13.23
N LEU A 394 8.46 8.77 -12.59
CA LEU A 394 8.10 7.35 -12.60
C LEU A 394 7.82 6.82 -14.02
N ALA A 395 7.13 7.58 -14.86
CA ALA A 395 6.84 7.19 -16.23
C ALA A 395 8.09 7.20 -17.13
N MET A 396 8.96 8.19 -16.97
CA MET A 396 10.23 8.25 -17.69
C MET A 396 11.14 7.09 -17.32
N SER A 397 11.22 6.74 -16.04
CA SER A 397 11.95 5.55 -15.58
C SER A 397 11.44 4.25 -16.24
N LEU A 398 10.12 4.08 -16.37
CA LEU A 398 9.54 2.92 -17.08
C LEU A 398 9.83 2.92 -18.59
N LEU A 399 9.82 4.09 -19.23
CA LEU A 399 10.20 4.24 -20.64
C LEU A 399 11.67 3.86 -20.87
N LEU A 400 12.57 4.30 -20.00
CA LEU A 400 14.01 3.97 -20.05
C LEU A 400 14.27 2.49 -19.75
N ASP A 401 13.56 1.92 -18.77
CA ASP A 401 13.60 0.50 -18.46
C ASP A 401 13.23 -0.36 -19.69
N LYS A 402 12.21 0.06 -20.43
CA LYS A 402 11.74 -0.65 -21.62
C LYS A 402 12.81 -0.76 -22.71
N ILE A 403 13.66 0.25 -22.84
CA ILE A 403 14.72 0.31 -23.85
C ILE A 403 16.09 -0.13 -23.30
N GLY A 404 16.16 -0.56 -22.05
CA GLY A 404 17.35 -1.11 -21.42
C GLY A 404 18.37 -0.06 -20.97
N ILE A 405 17.97 1.19 -20.78
CA ILE A 405 18.85 2.25 -20.29
C ILE A 405 18.86 2.22 -18.75
N PRO A 406 20.02 1.98 -18.09
CA PRO A 406 20.11 2.04 -16.64
C PRO A 406 19.70 3.42 -16.13
N ASN A 407 18.77 3.45 -15.18
CA ASN A 407 18.15 4.69 -14.71
C ASN A 407 17.60 4.53 -13.30
N CYS A 408 17.24 5.66 -12.70
CA CYS A 408 16.61 5.73 -11.40
C CYS A 408 15.75 6.99 -11.31
N ALA A 409 14.46 6.83 -10.97
CA ALA A 409 13.61 7.94 -10.54
C ALA A 409 14.02 8.37 -9.13
N VAL A 410 14.37 9.63 -8.95
CA VAL A 410 14.79 10.25 -7.69
C VAL A 410 13.65 11.06 -7.13
N LEU A 411 13.24 10.77 -5.89
CA LEU A 411 12.18 11.49 -5.20
C LEU A 411 12.74 12.11 -3.92
N ASN A 412 12.41 13.38 -3.70
CA ASN A 412 12.59 14.02 -2.40
C ASN A 412 11.28 14.61 -1.89
N TYR A 413 11.33 15.35 -0.79
CA TYR A 413 10.13 15.93 -0.16
C TYR A 413 9.37 16.90 -1.08
N ASN A 414 10.06 17.59 -1.98
CA ASN A 414 9.55 18.72 -2.76
C ASN A 414 9.44 18.46 -4.26
N HIS A 415 10.20 17.49 -4.80
CA HIS A 415 10.32 17.31 -6.24
C HIS A 415 10.79 15.90 -6.62
N ALA A 416 10.55 15.51 -7.87
CA ALA A 416 10.96 14.25 -8.46
C ALA A 416 11.51 14.43 -9.88
N TRP A 417 12.57 13.70 -10.21
CA TRP A 417 13.28 13.74 -11.50
C TRP A 417 13.96 12.38 -11.75
N ASP A 418 14.69 12.21 -12.84
CA ASP A 418 15.41 10.96 -13.11
C ASP A 418 16.92 11.17 -13.24
N VAL A 419 17.65 10.10 -12.96
CA VAL A 419 19.03 9.95 -13.37
C VAL A 419 19.15 8.74 -14.29
N LEU A 420 20.02 8.82 -15.29
CA LEU A 420 20.24 7.76 -16.27
C LEU A 420 21.71 7.64 -16.64
N LYS A 421 22.09 6.48 -17.17
CA LYS A 421 23.44 6.19 -17.63
C LYS A 421 23.51 6.18 -19.16
N LEU A 422 24.33 7.06 -19.75
CA LEU A 422 24.58 7.16 -21.18
C LEU A 422 26.09 7.18 -21.45
N ASN A 423 26.59 6.27 -22.30
CA ASN A 423 28.03 6.11 -22.57
C ASN A 423 28.90 6.01 -21.29
N ASP A 424 28.45 5.23 -20.31
CA ASP A 424 29.07 5.11 -18.98
C ASP A 424 29.08 6.36 -18.09
N VAL A 425 28.36 7.41 -18.48
CA VAL A 425 28.19 8.64 -17.71
C VAL A 425 26.80 8.72 -17.10
N TRP A 426 26.73 8.96 -15.79
CA TRP A 426 25.47 9.23 -15.09
C TRP A 426 25.08 10.70 -15.21
N LEU A 427 23.85 10.95 -15.64
CA LEU A 427 23.33 12.28 -15.96
C LEU A 427 21.90 12.42 -15.43
N LEU A 428 21.48 13.66 -15.18
CA LEU A 428 20.14 14.02 -14.72
C LEU A 428 19.24 14.42 -15.90
N ILE A 429 17.97 14.04 -15.83
CA ILE A 429 16.89 14.56 -16.67
C ILE A 429 15.70 14.97 -15.80
N ASP A 430 14.93 15.98 -16.20
CA ASP A 430 13.67 16.34 -15.53
C ASP A 430 12.60 16.79 -16.52
N ALA A 431 11.77 15.82 -16.91
CA ALA A 431 10.66 16.04 -17.84
C ALA A 431 9.62 17.02 -17.30
N THR A 432 9.49 17.14 -15.97
CA THR A 432 8.48 18.01 -15.36
C THR A 432 8.75 19.48 -15.66
N TRP A 433 10.00 19.90 -15.49
CA TRP A 433 10.34 21.32 -15.64
C TRP A 433 10.46 21.71 -17.12
N ASP A 434 10.69 20.73 -18.00
CA ASP A 434 10.62 20.90 -19.46
C ASP A 434 9.17 20.76 -20.03
N ASP A 435 8.17 20.37 -19.24
CA ASP A 435 6.74 20.28 -19.63
C ASP A 435 6.10 21.66 -19.92
N ASN A 436 6.68 22.73 -19.37
CA ASN A 436 6.14 24.09 -19.44
C ASN A 436 6.59 24.90 -20.67
N ASP A 437 7.35 24.34 -21.59
CA ASP A 437 7.93 25.10 -22.70
C ASP A 437 7.86 24.34 -24.04
N THR A 438 6.92 24.76 -24.88
CA THR A 438 6.71 24.20 -26.23
C THR A 438 7.92 24.40 -27.16
N GLU A 439 8.91 25.22 -26.78
CA GLU A 439 10.14 25.44 -27.56
C GLU A 439 11.42 24.88 -26.90
N MET A 440 11.36 24.39 -25.65
CA MET A 440 12.56 24.01 -24.86
C MET A 440 12.59 22.60 -24.27
N ALA A 441 11.61 21.73 -24.58
CA ALA A 441 11.74 20.31 -24.25
C ALA A 441 13.12 19.78 -24.69
N GLY A 442 13.95 19.36 -23.72
CA GLY A 442 15.29 18.84 -23.99
C GLY A 442 16.44 19.87 -23.97
N LYS A 443 16.21 21.13 -23.58
CA LYS A 443 17.25 22.19 -23.63
C LYS A 443 17.79 22.61 -22.28
N THR A 444 16.96 22.71 -21.24
CA THR A 444 17.42 23.21 -19.93
C THR A 444 17.75 22.08 -18.98
N TYR A 445 16.85 21.12 -18.83
CA TYR A 445 16.92 20.08 -17.80
C TYR A 445 17.33 18.70 -18.32
N PHE A 446 17.81 18.61 -19.56
CA PHE A 446 18.14 17.34 -20.20
C PHE A 446 19.64 17.00 -20.15
N LEU A 447 19.93 15.77 -19.73
CA LEU A 447 21.25 15.13 -19.67
C LEU A 447 22.30 15.86 -18.82
N ARG A 448 21.92 16.65 -17.83
CA ARG A 448 22.84 17.50 -17.08
C ARG A 448 23.71 16.73 -16.07
N THR A 449 24.85 17.32 -15.71
CA THR A 449 25.67 16.88 -14.58
C THR A 449 25.14 17.51 -13.29
N ALA A 450 25.53 16.99 -12.13
CA ALA A 450 25.15 17.55 -10.83
C ALA A 450 25.64 19.00 -10.66
N ALA A 451 26.82 19.33 -11.21
CA ALA A 451 27.36 20.68 -11.18
C ALA A 451 26.53 21.66 -12.03
N GLU A 452 26.04 21.21 -13.20
CA GLU A 452 25.18 22.02 -14.06
C GLU A 452 23.75 22.17 -13.49
N TYR A 453 23.25 21.17 -12.76
CA TYR A 453 21.94 21.21 -12.10
C TYR A 453 21.91 22.11 -10.87
N ALA A 454 22.96 22.10 -10.06
CA ALA A 454 23.04 22.81 -8.79
C ALA A 454 22.58 24.29 -8.81
N PRO A 455 22.89 25.12 -9.84
CA PRO A 455 22.43 26.50 -9.89
C PRO A 455 20.97 26.70 -10.32
N ILE A 456 20.34 25.71 -10.98
CA ILE A 456 19.05 25.88 -11.66
C ILE A 456 17.95 24.92 -11.17
N HIS A 457 18.25 24.04 -10.21
CA HIS A 457 17.37 22.97 -9.76
C HIS A 457 17.58 22.67 -8.27
N PRO A 458 16.60 22.09 -7.54
CA PRO A 458 16.80 21.55 -6.19
C PRO A 458 18.08 20.73 -6.06
N ALA A 459 18.66 20.76 -4.85
CA ALA A 459 19.89 20.05 -4.55
C ALA A 459 19.80 18.57 -4.97
N TYR A 460 20.87 18.07 -5.61
CA TYR A 460 21.02 16.68 -5.99
C TYR A 460 21.24 15.80 -4.75
N THR A 461 20.15 15.64 -4.00
CA THR A 461 20.06 14.88 -2.76
C THR A 461 18.71 14.19 -2.74
N GLY A 462 18.70 12.88 -2.52
CA GLY A 462 17.50 12.06 -2.54
C GLY A 462 17.85 10.59 -2.38
N ILE A 463 16.84 9.74 -2.55
CA ILE A 463 17.01 8.29 -2.64
C ILE A 463 16.39 7.81 -3.96
N CYS A 464 16.92 6.71 -4.49
CA CYS A 464 16.27 6.06 -5.61
C CYS A 464 14.88 5.58 -5.18
N SER A 465 13.87 5.79 -6.01
CA SER A 465 12.51 5.36 -5.69
C SER A 465 12.47 3.86 -5.45
N SER A 466 12.21 3.46 -4.20
CA SER A 466 12.07 2.05 -3.85
C SER A 466 10.91 1.37 -4.58
N CYS A 467 9.97 2.15 -5.12
CA CYS A 467 8.82 1.68 -5.87
C CYS A 467 9.18 0.97 -7.19
N LEU A 468 10.39 1.16 -7.70
CA LEU A 468 10.85 0.56 -8.96
C LEU A 468 11.93 -0.51 -8.79
N VAL A 469 12.22 -0.91 -7.54
CA VAL A 469 13.22 -1.95 -7.20
C VAL A 469 12.68 -3.35 -7.49
N SER A 470 11.37 -3.51 -7.35
CA SER A 470 10.60 -4.64 -7.84
C SER A 470 9.39 -4.08 -8.57
N THR A 471 9.54 -3.79 -9.86
CA THR A 471 8.40 -3.35 -10.68
C THR A 471 7.41 -4.51 -10.84
N ASN A 472 6.12 -4.20 -10.87
CA ASN A 472 5.10 -5.18 -11.28
C ASN A 472 4.99 -5.31 -12.81
N TYR A 473 5.87 -4.66 -13.56
CA TYR A 473 5.89 -4.65 -15.01
C TYR A 473 6.78 -5.79 -15.53
N SER A 474 6.45 -6.30 -16.71
CA SER A 474 7.14 -7.43 -17.38
C SER A 474 8.53 -7.08 -17.91
N PHE A 475 8.95 -5.83 -17.77
CA PHE A 475 10.26 -5.30 -18.15
C PHE A 475 10.83 -4.44 -17.02
N GLY A 476 12.11 -4.12 -17.12
CA GLY A 476 12.85 -3.44 -16.07
C GLY A 476 14.35 -3.66 -16.26
N VAL A 477 15.15 -2.65 -15.96
CA VAL A 477 16.57 -2.88 -15.68
C VAL A 477 16.73 -3.26 -14.20
N ASP A 478 17.75 -4.06 -13.88
CA ASP A 478 18.10 -4.32 -12.48
C ASP A 478 18.70 -3.03 -11.87
N LYS A 479 18.03 -2.52 -10.83
CA LYS A 479 18.41 -1.29 -10.10
C LYS A 479 19.04 -1.57 -8.74
N SER A 480 19.28 -2.85 -8.40
CA SER A 480 19.77 -3.26 -7.07
C SER A 480 21.16 -2.71 -6.72
N GLU A 481 21.99 -2.42 -7.72
CA GLU A 481 23.36 -1.91 -7.52
C GLU A 481 23.41 -0.47 -6.97
N TYR A 482 22.40 0.35 -7.26
CA TYR A 482 22.39 1.80 -6.98
C TYR A 482 21.10 2.29 -6.31
N ILE A 483 20.40 1.38 -5.62
CA ILE A 483 19.23 1.69 -4.79
C ILE A 483 19.60 2.45 -3.51
N ASP A 484 20.63 1.98 -2.81
CA ASP A 484 21.05 2.48 -1.49
C ASP A 484 22.00 3.68 -1.61
N ASN A 485 22.65 3.83 -2.76
CA ASN A 485 23.50 4.95 -3.09
C ASN A 485 23.15 5.44 -4.48
N LEU A 486 22.62 6.66 -4.57
CA LEU A 486 22.36 7.29 -5.86
C LEU A 486 23.64 7.30 -6.71
N PRO A 487 23.55 7.02 -8.01
CA PRO A 487 24.67 7.22 -8.91
C PRO A 487 25.22 8.65 -8.83
N VAL A 488 26.53 8.82 -8.99
CA VAL A 488 27.13 10.15 -8.93
C VAL A 488 27.17 10.74 -10.34
N CYS A 489 26.53 11.90 -10.53
CA CYS A 489 26.49 12.62 -11.80
C CYS A 489 27.59 13.71 -11.87
N ASP A 490 28.83 13.40 -11.53
CA ASP A 490 29.95 14.35 -11.38
C ASP A 490 30.89 14.44 -12.60
N ALA A 491 30.48 13.85 -13.72
CA ALA A 491 31.27 13.93 -14.95
C ALA A 491 31.47 15.38 -15.39
N ILE A 492 32.65 15.64 -15.97
CA ILE A 492 32.98 16.92 -16.60
C ILE A 492 32.73 16.75 -18.11
N ILE A 493 31.75 17.47 -18.65
CA ILE A 493 31.51 17.49 -20.10
C ILE A 493 32.69 18.20 -20.77
N GLY A 494 33.17 17.64 -21.86
CA GLY A 494 34.39 18.10 -22.54
C GLY A 494 35.69 17.43 -22.05
N ASP A 495 35.70 16.78 -20.88
CA ASP A 495 36.86 15.98 -20.42
C ASP A 495 36.82 14.63 -21.13
N LEU A 496 37.50 14.56 -22.27
CA LEU A 496 37.49 13.45 -23.21
C LEU A 496 38.63 12.47 -22.96
N ASN A 497 39.73 12.92 -22.35
CA ASN A 497 40.81 12.04 -21.93
C ASN A 497 40.59 11.41 -20.53
N MET A 498 39.58 11.91 -19.79
CA MET A 498 39.16 11.46 -18.46
C MET A 498 40.22 11.66 -17.37
N ASP A 499 41.02 12.73 -17.46
CA ASP A 499 42.00 13.09 -16.44
C ASP A 499 41.46 14.06 -15.36
N GLY A 500 40.23 14.54 -15.54
CA GLY A 500 39.53 15.45 -14.63
C GLY A 500 39.84 16.93 -14.83
N VAL A 501 40.58 17.30 -15.88
CA VAL A 501 40.98 18.68 -16.18
C VAL A 501 40.68 18.99 -17.64
N LEU A 502 39.95 20.08 -17.90
CA LEU A 502 39.76 20.57 -19.26
C LEU A 502 41.03 21.26 -19.77
N ASP A 503 41.72 20.65 -20.73
CA ASP A 503 42.93 21.23 -21.30
C ASP A 503 43.10 20.98 -22.82
N SER A 504 44.29 21.32 -23.34
CA SER A 504 44.59 21.17 -24.77
C SER A 504 44.54 19.72 -25.30
N MET A 505 44.67 18.72 -24.43
CA MET A 505 44.52 17.31 -24.80
C MET A 505 43.05 17.01 -25.17
N ASP A 506 42.09 17.56 -24.44
CA ASP A 506 40.67 17.38 -24.74
C ASP A 506 40.28 18.01 -26.07
N ILE A 507 40.82 19.20 -26.39
CA ILE A 507 40.61 19.84 -27.69
C ILE A 507 41.09 18.91 -28.83
N ASN A 508 42.23 18.22 -28.65
CA ASN A 508 42.71 17.26 -29.63
C ASN A 508 41.81 16.02 -29.74
N CYS A 509 41.32 15.51 -28.60
CA CYS A 509 40.35 14.42 -28.57
C CYS A 509 39.04 14.81 -29.28
N MET A 510 38.54 16.03 -29.04
CA MET A 510 37.31 16.54 -29.65
C MET A 510 37.40 16.58 -31.17
N GLY A 511 38.55 16.97 -31.73
CA GLY A 511 38.78 16.90 -33.17
C GLY A 511 38.67 15.48 -33.76
N ASN A 512 38.99 14.45 -32.98
CA ASN A 512 38.78 13.04 -33.38
C ASN A 512 37.31 12.63 -33.24
N GLU A 513 36.63 13.08 -32.19
CA GLU A 513 35.21 12.81 -31.94
C GLU A 513 34.32 13.38 -33.06
N VAL A 514 34.54 14.63 -33.48
CA VAL A 514 33.83 15.25 -34.61
C VAL A 514 34.02 14.43 -35.90
N GLN A 515 35.23 13.94 -36.17
CA GLN A 515 35.49 13.10 -37.33
C GLN A 515 34.86 11.71 -37.22
N ALA A 516 34.86 11.11 -36.02
CA ALA A 516 34.26 9.82 -35.75
C ALA A 516 32.74 9.89 -35.91
N TYR A 517 32.10 10.90 -35.31
CA TYR A 517 30.67 11.13 -35.44
C TYR A 517 30.26 11.32 -36.91
N ALA A 518 30.95 12.18 -37.67
CA ALA A 518 30.66 12.39 -39.10
C ALA A 518 30.74 11.09 -39.95
N ARG A 519 31.57 10.11 -39.55
CA ARG A 519 31.72 8.82 -40.26
C ARG A 519 30.75 7.76 -39.77
N TYR A 520 30.42 7.75 -38.47
CA TYR A 520 29.79 6.61 -37.82
C TYR A 520 28.42 6.91 -37.19
N TYR A 521 27.90 8.13 -37.25
CA TYR A 521 26.59 8.47 -36.67
C TYR A 521 25.46 7.58 -37.20
N GLN A 522 25.48 7.21 -38.49
CA GLN A 522 24.47 6.32 -39.10
C GLN A 522 24.48 4.90 -38.51
N PHE A 523 25.55 4.53 -37.79
CA PHE A 523 25.68 3.26 -37.07
C PHE A 523 25.42 3.43 -35.57
N GLY A 524 24.82 4.54 -35.15
CA GLY A 524 24.47 4.81 -33.75
C GLY A 524 25.62 5.32 -32.88
N TYR A 525 26.74 5.74 -33.47
CA TYR A 525 27.86 6.31 -32.71
C TYR A 525 27.46 7.64 -32.06
N TYR A 526 27.67 7.74 -30.76
CA TYR A 526 27.46 8.94 -29.97
C TYR A 526 28.33 8.89 -28.70
N ASN A 527 28.91 10.03 -28.31
CA ASN A 527 29.70 10.21 -27.09
C ASN A 527 29.20 11.46 -26.35
N VAL A 528 28.48 11.25 -25.25
CA VAL A 528 27.88 12.35 -24.47
C VAL A 528 28.89 13.36 -23.91
N ARG A 529 30.16 12.97 -23.70
CA ARG A 529 31.19 13.90 -23.21
C ARG A 529 31.64 14.87 -24.30
N ALA A 530 31.45 14.53 -25.56
CA ALA A 530 31.85 15.32 -26.71
C ALA A 530 30.72 16.23 -27.26
N ASP A 531 29.49 16.02 -26.80
CA ASP A 531 28.34 16.87 -27.15
C ASP A 531 28.19 17.96 -26.08
N MET A 532 28.88 19.08 -26.31
CA MET A 532 29.01 20.18 -25.34
C MET A 532 27.69 20.94 -25.20
N ASN A 533 26.92 21.06 -26.29
CA ASN A 533 25.66 21.80 -26.31
C ASN A 533 24.42 20.91 -26.12
N ARG A 534 24.58 19.58 -26.19
CA ARG A 534 23.54 18.55 -25.98
C ARG A 534 22.47 18.58 -27.04
N ASP A 535 22.83 18.95 -28.27
CA ASP A 535 21.92 18.98 -29.40
C ASP A 535 21.81 17.60 -30.11
N GLY A 536 22.63 16.64 -29.71
CA GLY A 536 22.68 15.29 -30.26
C GLY A 536 23.67 15.11 -31.41
N ALA A 537 24.41 16.16 -31.78
CA ALA A 537 25.34 16.16 -32.90
C ALA A 537 26.72 16.65 -32.48
N ILE A 538 27.71 15.74 -32.49
CA ILE A 538 29.10 16.10 -32.20
C ILE A 538 29.73 16.77 -33.42
N ASN A 539 29.93 18.08 -33.37
CA ASN A 539 30.30 18.89 -34.51
C ASN A 539 31.24 20.07 -34.17
N GLN A 540 31.40 21.00 -35.12
CA GLN A 540 32.33 22.13 -34.97
C GLN A 540 31.91 23.09 -33.84
N ASP A 541 30.62 23.19 -33.55
CA ASP A 541 30.11 24.04 -32.47
C ASP A 541 30.57 23.50 -31.11
N ASP A 542 30.56 22.18 -30.90
CA ASP A 542 31.11 21.55 -29.69
C ASP A 542 32.61 21.79 -29.53
N TYR A 543 33.35 21.67 -30.64
CA TYR A 543 34.77 21.99 -30.65
C TYR A 543 35.02 23.44 -30.23
N ASN A 544 34.25 24.38 -30.75
CA ASN A 544 34.40 25.79 -30.43
C ASN A 544 34.05 26.08 -28.96
N LEU A 545 32.97 25.49 -28.45
CA LEU A 545 32.58 25.62 -27.03
C LEU A 545 33.67 25.09 -26.09
N LEU A 546 34.22 23.90 -26.36
CA LEU A 546 35.32 23.38 -25.57
C LEU A 546 36.58 24.26 -25.68
N TYR A 547 36.89 24.75 -26.88
CA TYR A 547 38.03 25.64 -27.11
C TYR A 547 37.92 26.93 -26.29
N GLU A 548 36.73 27.53 -26.22
CA GLU A 548 36.44 28.73 -25.41
C GLU A 548 36.47 28.45 -23.89
N MET A 549 36.17 27.23 -23.45
CA MET A 549 36.26 26.87 -22.03
C MET A 549 37.71 26.64 -21.56
N VAL A 550 38.57 26.15 -22.45
CA VAL A 550 39.97 25.84 -22.14
C VAL A 550 40.89 27.07 -22.25
N ASN A 551 40.58 28.04 -23.12
CA ASN A 551 41.39 29.24 -23.37
C ASN A 551 40.73 30.51 -22.86
#